data_AF-A0A3R7TVV6-F1
#
_entry.id   AF-A0A3R7TVV6-F1
#
_cell.length_a   1.000
_cell.length_b   1.000
_cell.length_c   1.000
_cell.angle_alpha   90.00
_cell.angle_beta   90.00
_cell.angle_gamma   90.00
#
_symmetry.space_group_name_H-M   'P 1'
#
loop_
_entity.id
_entity.type
_entity.pdbx_description
1 polymer ?
#
loop_
_entity_poly.entity_id
_entity_poly.type
_entity_poly.pdbx_seq_one_letter_code
_entity_poly.pdbx_strand_id
1 'polypeptide(L)'
;MFGFLQSENSKLCGAAKNWLYLGHKVYNFRKDQLTDSEISELGKRLEELRVQLKAKTADAGKLKLAIEGVEGHMKKVGGAFYPQSMIGENVDFALYFLILYLGFTAFFIKPFKIPTNSMWPTYNGMTSEVWTEDNPAPGVISRAFRLIAHGAIRYELKAPADGELLIPISTRIRSNSLLPVNTVSKRHHLIIPGKGNGFAFEIGGKPLLLKTPQEFDVSSDMPMLNEQDQNILLKSWFPEESSLLEVIQKKISSGETAGRGQRTLANGLVTDVILVKTGRFFEKGETVLSFDIHTGDQLFVDRMSYHFVRPKV
;
A
#
# COMPACT_ATOMS: atom_id res chain seq x y z
N MET A 1 -9.17 -7.52 27.93
CA MET A 1 -9.39 -6.44 26.94
C MET A 1 -9.27 -5.00 27.50
N PHE A 2 -8.80 -4.75 28.73
CA PHE A 2 -8.52 -3.39 29.22
C PHE A 2 -7.14 -3.27 29.89
N GLY A 3 -6.10 -3.77 29.22
CA GLY A 3 -4.72 -3.75 29.76
C GLY A 3 -4.09 -2.36 29.87
N PHE A 4 -4.65 -1.33 29.22
CA PHE A 4 -4.06 0.02 29.21
C PHE A 4 -4.32 0.80 30.52
N LEU A 5 -5.35 0.44 31.29
CA LEU A 5 -5.74 1.09 32.56
C LEU A 5 -5.12 0.45 33.80
N GLN A 6 -4.37 -0.65 33.65
CA GLN A 6 -3.73 -1.33 34.78
C GLN A 6 -2.41 -0.66 35.15
N SER A 7 -2.20 -0.44 36.45
CA SER A 7 -0.91 -0.03 36.98
C SER A 7 0.18 -1.04 36.62
N GLU A 8 1.42 -0.57 36.50
CA GLU A 8 2.57 -1.43 36.16
C GLU A 8 2.70 -2.62 37.14
N ASN A 9 2.48 -2.37 38.43
CA ASN A 9 2.44 -3.42 39.46
C ASN A 9 1.32 -4.44 39.23
N SER A 10 0.13 -4.00 38.81
CA SER A 10 -0.98 -4.90 38.51
C SER A 10 -0.65 -5.82 37.31
N LYS A 11 0.00 -5.26 36.29
CA LYS A 11 0.49 -6.03 35.13
C LYS A 11 1.54 -7.06 35.53
N LEU A 12 2.53 -6.67 36.34
CA LEU A 12 3.57 -7.58 36.84
C LEU A 12 2.98 -8.70 37.70
N CYS A 13 2.02 -8.42 38.58
CA CYS A 13 1.32 -9.44 39.34
C CYS A 13 0.52 -10.40 38.45
N GLY A 14 -0.12 -9.89 37.38
CA GLY A 14 -0.78 -10.71 36.37
C GLY A 14 0.19 -11.63 35.63
N ALA A 15 1.33 -11.08 35.19
CA ALA A 15 2.39 -11.83 34.54
C ALA A 15 2.97 -12.92 35.45
N ALA A 16 3.26 -12.59 36.72
CA ALA A 16 3.76 -13.55 37.71
C ALA A 16 2.80 -14.74 37.92
N LYS A 17 1.48 -14.47 38.02
CA LYS A 17 0.47 -15.53 38.11
C LYS A 17 0.47 -16.44 36.87
N ASN A 18 0.60 -15.85 35.68
CA ASN A 18 0.67 -16.62 34.43
C ASN A 18 1.94 -17.48 34.37
N TRP A 19 3.09 -16.94 34.80
CA TRP A 19 4.35 -17.68 34.88
C TRP A 19 4.31 -18.84 35.88
N LEU A 20 3.69 -18.65 37.05
CA LEU A 20 3.45 -19.74 38.00
C LEU A 20 2.58 -20.84 37.38
N TYR A 21 1.49 -20.44 36.71
CA TYR A 21 0.62 -21.39 36.01
C TYR A 21 1.37 -22.19 34.95
N LEU A 22 2.13 -21.51 34.07
CA LEU A 22 2.91 -22.14 33.01
C LEU A 22 4.00 -23.06 33.57
N GLY A 23 4.70 -22.64 34.62
CA GLY A 23 5.74 -23.47 35.25
C GLY A 23 5.17 -24.72 35.91
N HIS A 24 4.04 -24.61 36.62
CA HIS A 24 3.35 -25.79 37.16
C HIS A 24 2.84 -26.71 36.06
N LYS A 25 2.36 -26.16 34.93
CA LYS A 25 1.98 -26.93 33.76
C LYS A 25 3.18 -27.71 33.21
N VAL A 26 4.31 -27.06 32.96
CA VAL A 26 5.53 -27.73 32.49
C VAL A 26 5.98 -28.82 33.47
N TYR A 27 6.02 -28.53 34.77
CA TYR A 27 6.34 -29.54 35.77
C TYR A 27 5.41 -30.75 35.69
N ASN A 28 4.09 -30.55 35.68
CA ASN A 28 3.13 -31.66 35.68
C ASN A 28 3.17 -32.50 34.40
N PHE A 29 3.36 -31.87 33.24
CA PHE A 29 3.30 -32.54 31.94
C PHE A 29 4.65 -33.03 31.43
N ARG A 30 5.78 -32.64 32.04
CA ARG A 30 7.12 -32.97 31.55
C ARG A 30 8.11 -33.47 32.57
N LYS A 31 7.76 -33.56 33.85
CA LYS A 31 8.68 -34.06 34.89
C LYS A 31 9.32 -35.42 34.58
N ASP A 32 8.67 -36.24 33.77
CA ASP A 32 9.17 -37.54 33.28
C ASP A 32 10.27 -37.42 32.22
N GLN A 33 10.35 -36.27 31.54
CA GLN A 33 11.32 -35.98 30.48
C GLN A 33 12.45 -35.05 30.95
N LEU A 34 12.43 -34.61 32.21
CA LEU A 34 13.39 -33.67 32.78
C LEU A 34 14.29 -34.39 33.79
N THR A 35 15.52 -33.93 33.92
CA THR A 35 16.43 -34.41 34.95
C THR A 35 16.01 -33.91 36.33
N ASP A 36 16.37 -34.63 37.38
CA ASP A 36 16.08 -34.22 38.77
C ASP A 36 16.66 -32.84 39.10
N SER A 37 17.80 -32.49 38.50
CA SER A 37 18.43 -31.17 38.64
C SER A 37 17.57 -30.05 38.04
N GLU A 38 17.00 -30.26 36.86
CA GLU A 38 16.14 -29.29 36.17
C GLU A 38 14.80 -29.11 36.88
N ILE A 39 14.26 -30.20 37.43
CA ILE A 39 13.02 -30.18 38.21
C ILE A 39 13.21 -29.40 39.52
N SER A 40 14.30 -29.67 40.23
CA SER A 40 14.65 -28.98 41.47
C SER A 40 14.83 -27.48 41.23
N GLU A 41 15.54 -27.11 40.15
CA GLU A 41 15.76 -25.72 39.77
C GLU A 41 14.46 -25.01 39.37
N LEU A 42 13.57 -25.68 38.64
CA LEU A 42 12.24 -25.14 38.29
C LEU A 42 11.41 -24.90 39.55
N GLY A 43 11.36 -25.87 40.46
CA GLY A 43 10.62 -25.76 41.73
C GLY A 43 11.12 -24.60 42.59
N LYS A 44 12.44 -24.43 42.69
CA LYS A 44 13.06 -23.31 43.43
C LYS A 44 12.63 -21.95 42.86
N ARG A 45 12.73 -21.76 41.55
CA ARG A 45 12.37 -20.50 40.88
C ARG A 45 10.86 -20.19 40.99
N LEU A 46 10.00 -21.22 40.93
CA LEU A 46 8.55 -21.06 41.11
C LEU A 46 8.19 -20.65 42.54
N GLU A 47 8.81 -21.26 43.55
CA GLU A 47 8.56 -20.86 44.94
C GLU A 47 9.13 -19.46 45.25
N GLU A 48 10.30 -19.09 44.71
CA GLU A 48 10.82 -17.71 44.79
C GLU A 48 9.82 -16.70 44.22
N LEU A 49 9.27 -16.96 43.02
CA LEU A 49 8.26 -16.11 42.39
C LEU A 49 6.97 -16.03 43.22
N ARG A 50 6.53 -17.16 43.80
CA ARG A 50 5.33 -17.23 44.65
C ARG A 50 5.48 -16.43 45.93
N VAL A 51 6.65 -16.46 46.56
CA VAL A 51 6.96 -15.68 47.76
C VAL A 51 6.93 -14.19 47.44
N GLN A 52 7.56 -13.76 46.35
CA GLN A 52 7.55 -12.34 45.94
C GLN A 52 6.14 -11.85 45.59
N LEU A 53 5.30 -12.69 44.99
CA LEU A 53 3.90 -12.36 44.66
C LEU A 53 3.01 -12.19 45.91
N LYS A 54 3.30 -12.92 47.00
CA LYS A 54 2.52 -12.85 48.25
C LYS A 54 2.98 -11.74 49.21
N ALA A 55 4.12 -11.11 48.95
CA ALA A 55 4.62 -10.02 49.79
C ALA A 55 3.65 -8.84 49.78
N LYS A 56 3.29 -8.31 50.97
CA LYS A 56 2.31 -7.21 51.15
C LYS A 56 2.65 -5.95 50.35
N THR A 57 3.94 -5.71 50.11
CA THR A 57 4.47 -4.69 49.21
C THR A 57 5.36 -5.40 48.19
N ALA A 58 4.77 -5.88 47.10
CA ALA A 58 5.53 -6.45 46.01
C ALA A 58 6.45 -5.37 45.43
N ASP A 59 7.74 -5.45 45.73
CA ASP A 59 8.77 -4.65 45.09
C ASP A 59 8.81 -5.02 43.61
N ALA A 60 8.42 -4.09 42.75
CA ALA A 60 8.31 -4.29 41.31
C ALA A 60 9.62 -4.83 40.70
N GLY A 61 10.77 -4.38 41.22
CA GLY A 61 12.08 -4.84 40.78
C GLY A 61 12.33 -6.31 41.13
N LYS A 62 12.05 -6.71 42.37
CA LYS A 62 12.22 -8.10 42.83
C LYS A 62 11.25 -9.06 42.14
N LEU A 63 10.01 -8.62 41.92
CA LEU A 63 9.01 -9.42 41.21
C LEU A 63 9.42 -9.63 39.75
N LYS A 64 9.94 -8.59 39.09
CA LYS A 64 10.45 -8.68 37.71
C LYS A 64 11.65 -9.63 37.62
N LEU A 65 12.62 -9.52 38.53
CA LEU A 65 13.77 -10.43 38.58
C LEU A 65 13.35 -11.89 38.80
N ALA A 66 12.37 -12.13 39.66
CA ALA A 66 11.83 -13.48 39.87
C ALA A 66 11.12 -14.03 38.62
N ILE A 67 10.39 -13.18 37.89
CA ILE A 67 9.78 -13.53 36.59
C ILE A 67 10.87 -13.90 35.58
N GLU A 68 11.91 -13.07 35.42
CA GLU A 68 13.02 -13.31 34.50
C GLU A 68 13.78 -14.61 34.86
N GLY A 69 13.90 -14.90 36.16
CA GLY A 69 14.41 -16.17 36.66
C GLY A 69 13.58 -17.35 36.15
N VAL A 70 12.27 -17.37 36.37
CA VAL A 70 11.40 -18.45 35.88
C VAL A 70 11.46 -18.55 34.35
N GLU A 71 11.37 -17.43 33.64
CA GLU A 71 11.44 -17.38 32.18
C GLU A 71 12.74 -18.00 31.65
N GLY A 72 13.89 -17.62 32.22
CA GLY A 72 15.20 -18.09 31.77
C GLY A 72 15.37 -19.60 31.86
N HIS A 73 14.79 -20.22 32.89
CA HIS A 73 14.78 -21.69 33.03
C HIS A 73 13.76 -22.34 32.11
N MET A 74 12.56 -21.75 32.02
CA MET A 74 11.48 -22.21 31.14
C MET A 74 11.88 -22.22 29.67
N LYS A 75 12.77 -21.33 29.20
CA LYS A 75 13.34 -21.39 27.84
C LYS A 75 14.07 -22.70 27.54
N LYS A 76 14.64 -23.34 28.56
CA LYS A 76 15.38 -24.59 28.44
C LYS A 76 14.45 -25.80 28.59
N VAL A 77 13.58 -25.78 29.60
CA VAL A 77 12.77 -26.95 30.00
C VAL A 77 11.33 -26.96 29.45
N GLY A 78 10.87 -25.85 28.88
CA GLY A 78 9.46 -25.65 28.51
C GLY A 78 9.03 -26.39 27.23
N GLY A 79 9.92 -26.56 26.25
CA GLY A 79 9.67 -27.10 24.89
C GLY A 79 8.29 -26.76 24.32
N ALA A 80 7.39 -27.74 24.12
CA ALA A 80 6.11 -27.49 23.42
C ALA A 80 5.18 -26.48 24.16
N PHE A 81 5.37 -26.29 25.47
CA PHE A 81 4.61 -25.33 26.25
C PHE A 81 5.26 -23.94 26.29
N TYR A 82 6.57 -23.83 26.07
CA TYR A 82 7.30 -22.57 26.03
C TYR A 82 8.73 -22.74 25.46
N PRO A 83 9.22 -21.82 24.60
CA PRO A 83 8.54 -20.64 24.08
C PRO A 83 7.51 -21.00 23.02
N GLN A 84 6.28 -20.52 23.17
CA GLN A 84 5.26 -20.69 22.14
C GLN A 84 5.52 -19.69 21.01
N SER A 85 5.36 -20.15 19.77
CA SER A 85 5.44 -19.25 18.61
C SER A 85 4.19 -18.37 18.59
N MET A 86 4.37 -17.05 18.49
CA MET A 86 3.24 -16.11 18.33
C MET A 86 2.38 -16.42 17.10
N ILE A 87 2.89 -17.16 16.12
CA ILE A 87 2.15 -17.57 14.93
C ILE A 87 1.12 -18.65 15.31
N GLY A 88 1.54 -19.71 16.01
CA GLY A 88 0.66 -20.83 16.37
C GLY A 88 -0.55 -20.42 17.23
N GLU A 89 -0.35 -19.51 18.19
CA GLU A 89 -1.44 -19.03 19.06
C GLU A 89 -2.46 -18.14 18.32
N ASN A 90 -2.00 -17.42 17.29
CA ASN A 90 -2.84 -16.42 16.60
C ASN A 90 -3.52 -16.96 15.33
N VAL A 91 -3.20 -18.18 14.89
CA VAL A 91 -3.84 -18.80 13.72
C VAL A 91 -5.33 -18.99 13.94
N ASP A 92 -5.75 -19.47 15.11
CA ASP A 92 -7.18 -19.65 15.44
C ASP A 92 -7.92 -18.31 15.41
N PHE A 93 -7.34 -17.28 16.04
CA PHE A 93 -7.89 -15.93 16.00
C PHE A 93 -7.98 -15.40 14.56
N ALA A 94 -6.92 -15.54 13.76
CA ALA A 94 -6.92 -15.12 12.37
C ALA A 94 -8.00 -15.85 11.54
N LEU A 95 -8.19 -17.15 11.78
CA LEU A 95 -9.23 -17.94 11.13
C LEU A 95 -10.64 -17.48 11.55
N TYR A 96 -10.88 -17.22 12.83
CA TYR A 96 -12.15 -16.66 13.30
C TYR A 96 -12.43 -15.30 12.67
N PHE A 97 -11.45 -14.39 12.65
CA PHE A 97 -11.57 -13.10 11.98
C PHE A 97 -11.83 -13.24 10.49
N LEU A 98 -11.16 -14.17 9.82
CA LEU A 98 -11.36 -14.44 8.40
C LEU A 98 -12.78 -14.92 8.12
N ILE A 99 -13.29 -15.88 8.91
CA ILE A 99 -14.66 -16.40 8.75
C ILE A 99 -15.70 -15.29 9.00
N LEU A 100 -15.52 -14.49 10.06
CA LEU A 100 -16.40 -13.35 10.34
C LEU A 100 -16.35 -12.31 9.22
N TYR A 101 -15.16 -11.99 8.70
CA TYR A 101 -14.98 -11.06 7.59
C TYR A 101 -15.64 -11.56 6.31
N LEU A 102 -15.42 -12.83 5.94
CA LEU A 102 -16.04 -13.44 4.78
C LEU A 102 -17.56 -13.51 4.91
N GLY A 103 -18.09 -13.90 6.07
CA GLY A 103 -19.53 -13.90 6.34
C GLY A 103 -20.13 -12.49 6.28
N PHE A 104 -19.49 -11.52 6.92
CA PHE A 104 -19.94 -10.13 6.89
C PHE A 104 -19.99 -9.56 5.47
N THR A 105 -18.93 -9.77 4.69
CA THR A 105 -18.87 -9.25 3.31
C THR A 105 -19.75 -10.03 2.33
N ALA A 106 -20.04 -11.29 2.63
CA ALA A 106 -20.97 -12.10 1.84
C ALA A 106 -22.42 -11.63 2.03
N PHE A 107 -22.86 -11.39 3.26
CA PHE A 107 -24.27 -11.17 3.60
C PHE A 107 -24.69 -9.71 3.83
N PHE A 108 -23.78 -8.85 4.29
CA PHE A 108 -24.13 -7.48 4.68
C PHE A 108 -23.64 -6.45 3.67
N ILE A 109 -22.32 -6.29 3.53
CA ILE A 109 -21.73 -5.20 2.76
C ILE A 109 -20.57 -5.72 1.93
N LYS A 110 -20.65 -5.57 0.60
CA LYS A 110 -19.51 -5.84 -0.28
C LYS A 110 -18.91 -4.51 -0.75
N PRO A 111 -17.67 -4.18 -0.36
CA PRO A 111 -16.97 -3.03 -0.94
C PRO A 111 -16.65 -3.32 -2.41
N PHE A 112 -16.91 -2.33 -3.26
CA PHE A 112 -16.58 -2.34 -4.67
C PHE A 112 -15.89 -1.03 -5.04
N LYS A 113 -14.94 -1.12 -5.97
CA LYS A 113 -14.20 0.03 -6.48
C LYS A 113 -14.38 0.04 -7.99
N ILE A 114 -14.80 1.15 -8.56
CA ILE A 114 -14.93 1.31 -10.00
C ILE A 114 -13.57 1.77 -10.55
N PRO A 115 -12.85 0.94 -11.33
CA PRO A 115 -11.52 1.31 -11.83
C PRO A 115 -11.60 2.15 -13.12
N THR A 116 -12.70 2.07 -13.86
CA THR A 116 -12.86 2.64 -15.20
C THR A 116 -13.98 3.67 -15.26
N ASN A 117 -13.82 4.68 -16.11
CA ASN A 117 -14.81 5.75 -16.29
C ASN A 117 -15.98 5.38 -17.23
N SER A 118 -16.31 4.09 -17.39
CA SER A 118 -17.37 3.64 -18.30
C SER A 118 -18.79 3.97 -17.82
N MET A 119 -18.96 4.28 -16.53
CA MET A 119 -20.24 4.65 -15.91
C MET A 119 -20.38 6.16 -15.71
N TRP A 120 -19.48 6.96 -16.29
CA TRP A 120 -19.53 8.42 -16.23
C TRP A 120 -20.82 8.94 -16.90
N PRO A 121 -21.49 10.00 -16.38
CA PRO A 121 -21.10 10.85 -15.24
C PRO A 121 -21.58 10.34 -13.87
N THR A 122 -22.27 9.19 -13.81
CA THR A 122 -22.89 8.68 -12.58
C THR A 122 -21.85 8.27 -11.52
N TYR A 123 -20.75 7.66 -11.95
CA TYR A 123 -19.62 7.32 -11.08
C TYR A 123 -18.30 7.64 -11.74
N ASN A 124 -17.35 8.07 -10.92
CA ASN A 124 -15.98 8.31 -11.34
C ASN A 124 -15.16 7.02 -11.20
N GLY A 125 -14.49 6.64 -12.28
CA GLY A 125 -13.37 5.70 -12.24
C GLY A 125 -12.12 6.38 -11.70
N MET A 126 -10.93 5.86 -12.04
CA MET A 126 -9.69 6.51 -11.60
C MET A 126 -9.56 7.93 -12.18
N THR A 127 -9.33 8.90 -11.30
CA THR A 127 -9.06 10.31 -11.64
C THR A 127 -7.66 10.70 -11.18
N SER A 128 -7.21 11.89 -11.56
CA SER A 128 -5.88 12.38 -11.22
C SER A 128 -5.87 13.84 -10.84
N GLU A 129 -5.05 14.18 -9.85
CA GLU A 129 -4.84 15.56 -9.40
C GLU A 129 -3.36 15.94 -9.61
N VAL A 130 -3.09 16.93 -10.46
CA VAL A 130 -1.73 17.43 -10.75
C VAL A 130 -1.32 18.50 -9.74
N TRP A 131 -0.07 18.43 -9.31
CA TRP A 131 0.56 19.37 -8.40
C TRP A 131 1.56 20.23 -9.15
N THR A 132 1.35 21.53 -9.09
CA THR A 132 2.16 22.57 -9.72
C THR A 132 2.70 23.50 -8.65
N GLU A 133 3.48 24.52 -9.04
CA GLU A 133 3.93 25.54 -8.09
C GLU A 133 2.74 26.30 -7.46
N ASP A 134 1.71 26.57 -8.26
CA ASP A 134 0.48 27.25 -7.81
C ASP A 134 -0.43 26.36 -6.95
N ASN A 135 -0.29 25.03 -7.06
CA ASN A 135 -1.02 24.04 -6.25
C ASN A 135 -0.02 23.04 -5.64
N PRO A 136 0.61 23.39 -4.49
CA PRO A 136 1.70 22.62 -3.94
C PRO A 136 1.27 21.25 -3.44
N ALA A 137 2.19 20.30 -3.52
CA ALA A 137 1.97 18.92 -3.11
C ALA A 137 1.58 18.79 -1.62
N PRO A 138 0.66 17.86 -1.26
CA PRO A 138 0.30 17.61 0.12
C PRO A 138 1.50 17.08 0.93
N GLY A 139 1.63 17.57 2.18
CA GLY A 139 2.62 17.06 3.13
C GLY A 139 2.37 15.61 3.56
N VAL A 140 3.32 14.99 4.27
CA VAL A 140 3.31 13.54 4.59
C VAL A 140 2.04 13.10 5.33
N ILE A 141 1.56 13.89 6.29
CA ILE A 141 0.33 13.58 7.05
C ILE A 141 -0.90 13.66 6.14
N SER A 142 -0.99 14.71 5.31
CA SER A 142 -2.08 14.87 4.35
C SER A 142 -2.08 13.73 3.33
N ARG A 143 -0.91 13.26 2.89
CA ARG A 143 -0.79 12.09 2.01
C ARG A 143 -1.33 10.82 2.64
N ALA A 144 -1.05 10.57 3.92
CA ALA A 144 -1.60 9.42 4.62
C ALA A 144 -3.13 9.49 4.72
N PHE A 145 -3.67 10.67 5.04
CA PHE A 145 -5.12 10.88 5.05
C PHE A 145 -5.74 10.68 3.66
N ARG A 146 -5.15 11.26 2.61
CA ARG A 146 -5.61 11.11 1.23
C ARG A 146 -5.55 9.66 0.73
N LEU A 147 -4.55 8.89 1.15
CA LEU A 147 -4.48 7.46 0.86
C LEU A 147 -5.65 6.70 1.51
N ILE A 148 -5.97 7.00 2.77
CA ILE A 148 -7.05 6.31 3.50
C ILE A 148 -8.43 6.74 2.97
N ALA A 149 -8.64 8.05 2.78
CA ALA A 149 -9.93 8.62 2.41
C ALA A 149 -10.27 8.42 0.92
N HIS A 150 -9.28 8.59 0.02
CA HIS A 150 -9.51 8.63 -1.43
C HIS A 150 -8.72 7.55 -2.19
N GLY A 151 -7.96 6.71 -1.51
CA GLY A 151 -7.02 5.79 -2.17
C GLY A 151 -5.95 6.51 -2.98
N ALA A 152 -5.68 7.79 -2.69
CA ALA A 152 -4.78 8.60 -3.51
C ALA A 152 -3.33 8.10 -3.43
N ILE A 153 -2.75 7.77 -4.58
CA ILE A 153 -1.36 7.32 -4.69
C ILE A 153 -0.56 8.37 -5.45
N ARG A 154 0.51 8.87 -4.83
CA ARG A 154 1.43 9.85 -5.41
C ARG A 154 2.32 9.24 -6.49
N TYR A 155 2.47 9.94 -7.60
CA TYR A 155 3.47 9.72 -8.64
C TYR A 155 4.31 10.98 -8.79
N GLU A 156 5.62 10.80 -8.85
CA GLU A 156 6.59 11.88 -9.04
C GLU A 156 7.67 11.38 -10.00
N LEU A 157 7.95 12.18 -11.03
CA LEU A 157 9.05 11.93 -11.96
C LEU A 157 10.05 13.06 -11.87
N LYS A 158 11.32 12.67 -11.75
CA LYS A 158 12.45 13.58 -11.70
C LYS A 158 13.29 13.47 -12.97
N ALA A 159 13.80 14.59 -13.44
CA ALA A 159 14.62 14.63 -14.63
C ALA A 159 15.93 13.82 -14.42
N PRO A 160 16.26 12.86 -15.30
CA PRO A 160 17.44 12.03 -15.19
C PRO A 160 18.74 12.71 -15.68
N ALA A 161 18.60 13.81 -16.42
CA ALA A 161 19.67 14.63 -16.99
C ALA A 161 19.12 16.03 -17.31
N ASP A 162 20.02 16.95 -17.62
CA ASP A 162 19.68 18.28 -18.09
C ASP A 162 19.23 18.21 -19.56
N GLY A 163 18.18 18.94 -19.91
CA GLY A 163 17.77 19.09 -21.31
C GLY A 163 16.29 19.29 -21.52
N GLU A 164 15.91 19.34 -22.79
CA GLU A 164 14.52 19.49 -23.20
C GLU A 164 13.74 18.17 -22.99
N LEU A 165 12.49 18.28 -22.53
CA LEU A 165 11.56 17.17 -22.47
C LEU A 165 10.99 16.86 -23.86
N LEU A 166 11.11 15.59 -24.24
CA LEU A 166 10.62 15.04 -25.50
C LEU A 166 9.52 14.00 -25.25
N ILE A 167 8.39 14.15 -25.97
CA ILE A 167 7.25 13.23 -25.90
C ILE A 167 7.27 12.35 -27.16
N PRO A 168 7.44 11.02 -27.03
CA PRO A 168 7.32 10.12 -28.17
C PRO A 168 5.85 9.89 -28.53
N ILE A 169 5.48 10.21 -29.76
CA ILE A 169 4.14 10.05 -30.31
C ILE A 169 4.15 8.94 -31.35
N SER A 170 3.24 7.97 -31.23
CA SER A 170 3.17 6.86 -32.19
C SER A 170 2.70 7.36 -33.56
N THR A 171 3.47 7.07 -34.62
CA THR A 171 3.12 7.44 -36.00
C THR A 171 1.98 6.61 -36.58
N ARG A 172 1.80 5.39 -36.07
CA ARG A 172 0.62 4.56 -36.30
C ARG A 172 -0.15 4.44 -35.00
N ILE A 173 -1.28 5.12 -34.91
CA ILE A 173 -2.25 4.95 -33.84
C ILE A 173 -2.93 3.57 -34.08
N ARG A 174 -2.31 2.49 -33.57
CA ARG A 174 -2.90 1.13 -33.58
C ARG A 174 -3.74 0.85 -32.33
N SER A 175 -3.59 1.65 -31.28
CA SER A 175 -4.40 1.65 -30.07
C SER A 175 -5.04 3.03 -29.89
N ASN A 176 -6.06 3.14 -29.05
CA ASN A 176 -6.74 4.40 -28.77
C ASN A 176 -5.91 5.39 -27.91
N SER A 177 -4.60 5.17 -27.80
CA SER A 177 -3.68 5.92 -26.93
C SER A 177 -2.64 6.64 -27.78
N LEU A 178 -2.41 7.92 -27.49
CA LEU A 178 -1.49 8.78 -28.23
C LEU A 178 -0.02 8.38 -27.99
N LEU A 179 0.25 7.85 -26.81
CA LEU A 179 1.58 7.47 -26.36
C LEU A 179 1.85 5.97 -26.59
N PRO A 180 3.10 5.58 -26.87
CA PRO A 180 3.51 4.18 -26.84
C PRO A 180 3.44 3.64 -25.40
N VAL A 181 2.65 2.57 -25.20
CA VAL A 181 2.44 1.95 -23.89
C VAL A 181 3.19 0.62 -23.77
N ASN A 182 3.98 0.50 -22.69
CA ASN A 182 4.72 -0.70 -22.35
C ASN A 182 4.11 -1.38 -21.11
N THR A 183 4.11 -2.71 -21.07
CA THR A 183 3.70 -3.44 -19.85
C THR A 183 4.89 -3.47 -18.90
N VAL A 184 4.70 -2.93 -17.71
CA VAL A 184 5.71 -2.93 -16.64
C VAL A 184 5.25 -3.81 -15.49
N SER A 185 6.20 -4.43 -14.79
CA SER A 185 5.89 -5.12 -13.53
C SER A 185 5.50 -4.08 -12.48
N LYS A 186 4.35 -4.29 -11.85
CA LYS A 186 3.83 -3.48 -10.75
C LYS A 186 3.20 -4.39 -9.72
N ARG A 187 3.43 -4.15 -8.42
CA ARG A 187 2.82 -5.00 -7.39
C ARG A 187 1.43 -4.49 -7.02
N HIS A 188 0.48 -5.41 -6.88
CA HIS A 188 -0.81 -5.17 -6.27
C HIS A 188 -0.68 -5.38 -4.75
N HIS A 189 -1.30 -4.51 -3.94
CA HIS A 189 -1.20 -4.53 -2.47
C HIS A 189 0.23 -4.76 -1.93
N LEU A 190 1.23 -4.13 -2.56
CA LEU A 190 2.68 -4.25 -2.27
C LEU A 190 3.35 -5.64 -2.43
N ILE A 191 2.61 -6.74 -2.51
CA ILE A 191 3.19 -8.10 -2.43
C ILE A 191 2.83 -8.95 -3.64
N ILE A 192 1.66 -8.76 -4.24
CA ILE A 192 1.16 -9.60 -5.32
C ILE A 192 1.77 -9.14 -6.65
N PRO A 193 2.43 -10.00 -7.43
CA PRO A 193 2.90 -9.65 -8.76
C PRO A 193 1.74 -9.22 -9.66
N GLY A 194 1.88 -8.09 -10.33
CA GLY A 194 0.89 -7.54 -11.25
C GLY A 194 1.54 -6.84 -12.44
N LYS A 195 0.69 -6.31 -13.31
CA LYS A 195 1.07 -5.57 -14.51
C LYS A 195 0.55 -4.14 -14.40
N GLY A 196 1.25 -3.21 -15.03
CA GLY A 196 0.86 -1.81 -15.15
C GLY A 196 1.30 -1.24 -16.50
N ASN A 197 0.89 0.00 -16.76
CA ASN A 197 1.29 0.74 -17.96
C ASN A 197 2.58 1.51 -17.70
N GLY A 198 3.47 1.51 -18.68
CA GLY A 198 4.74 2.19 -18.69
C GLY A 198 4.79 3.19 -19.84
N PHE A 199 4.92 4.47 -19.52
CA PHE A 199 5.07 5.56 -20.50
C PHE A 199 6.51 6.07 -20.41
N ALA A 200 7.23 6.04 -21.52
CA ALA A 200 8.63 6.48 -21.57
C ALA A 200 8.73 7.83 -22.27
N PHE A 201 9.23 8.84 -21.56
CA PHE A 201 9.60 10.16 -22.10
C PHE A 201 11.12 10.24 -22.23
N GLU A 202 11.64 11.32 -22.82
CA GLU A 202 13.08 11.56 -22.93
C GLU A 202 13.46 12.95 -22.44
N ILE A 203 14.56 13.04 -21.67
CA ILE A 203 15.18 14.30 -21.28
C ILE A 203 16.69 14.14 -21.40
N GLY A 204 17.35 15.04 -22.15
CA GLY A 204 18.80 15.00 -22.33
C GLY A 204 19.31 13.67 -22.92
N GLY A 205 18.50 13.03 -23.78
CA GLY A 205 18.80 11.71 -24.37
C GLY A 205 18.67 10.51 -23.43
N LYS A 206 18.16 10.70 -22.20
CA LYS A 206 17.91 9.61 -21.25
C LYS A 206 16.40 9.31 -21.12
N PRO A 207 16.01 8.03 -21.00
CA PRO A 207 14.62 7.66 -20.82
C PRO A 207 14.11 8.01 -19.42
N LEU A 208 12.90 8.55 -19.35
CA LEU A 208 12.16 8.87 -18.14
C LEU A 208 10.86 8.05 -18.12
N LEU A 209 10.80 7.02 -17.26
CA LEU A 209 9.72 6.03 -17.26
C LEU A 209 8.68 6.31 -16.16
N LEU A 210 7.44 6.57 -16.56
CA LEU A 210 6.26 6.66 -15.68
C LEU A 210 5.54 5.31 -15.65
N LYS A 211 5.29 4.78 -14.44
CA LYS A 211 4.60 3.48 -14.23
C LYS A 211 3.23 3.65 -13.56
N THR A 212 2.14 3.53 -14.29
CA THR A 212 0.76 3.67 -13.77
C THR A 212 0.05 2.30 -13.66
N PRO A 213 -1.13 2.23 -12.99
CA PRO A 213 -2.00 1.05 -13.07
C PRO A 213 -2.38 0.74 -14.53
N GLN A 214 -2.70 -0.53 -14.83
CA GLN A 214 -2.99 -0.97 -16.20
C GLN A 214 -4.25 -0.31 -16.79
N GLU A 215 -5.20 0.04 -15.92
CA GLU A 215 -6.47 0.64 -16.30
C GLU A 215 -6.38 2.18 -16.39
N PHE A 216 -5.22 2.77 -16.11
CA PHE A 216 -4.99 4.21 -16.15
C PHE A 216 -4.17 4.61 -17.38
N ASP A 217 -4.77 5.40 -18.26
CA ASP A 217 -4.10 6.02 -19.41
C ASP A 217 -3.83 7.50 -19.12
N VAL A 218 -2.55 7.87 -19.17
CA VAL A 218 -2.04 9.23 -18.88
C VAL A 218 -2.34 10.20 -20.02
N SER A 219 -2.56 9.68 -21.24
CA SER A 219 -2.83 10.48 -22.44
C SER A 219 -4.31 10.65 -22.76
N SER A 220 -5.19 10.10 -21.91
CA SER A 220 -6.63 10.17 -22.15
C SER A 220 -7.16 11.57 -21.89
N ASP A 221 -7.77 12.18 -22.92
CA ASP A 221 -8.51 13.45 -22.85
C ASP A 221 -9.97 13.17 -22.45
N MET A 222 -10.19 12.45 -21.35
CA MET A 222 -11.54 12.19 -20.83
C MET A 222 -12.29 13.52 -20.57
N PRO A 223 -13.63 13.58 -20.72
CA PRO A 223 -14.39 14.79 -20.41
C PRO A 223 -14.28 15.12 -18.92
N MET A 224 -13.57 16.21 -18.62
CA MET A 224 -13.30 16.68 -17.28
C MET A 224 -14.30 17.78 -16.92
N LEU A 225 -15.11 17.57 -15.88
CA LEU A 225 -16.14 18.53 -15.44
C LEU A 225 -15.52 19.80 -14.83
N ASN A 226 -14.28 19.74 -14.34
CA ASN A 226 -13.61 20.82 -13.63
C ASN A 226 -12.21 21.11 -14.19
N GLU A 227 -11.75 22.36 -14.09
CA GLU A 227 -10.37 22.77 -14.44
C GLU A 227 -9.30 21.97 -13.68
N GLN A 228 -9.61 21.46 -12.47
CA GLN A 228 -8.66 20.65 -11.71
C GLN A 228 -8.40 19.27 -12.32
N ASP A 229 -9.34 18.72 -13.10
CA ASP A 229 -9.34 17.34 -13.58
C ASP A 229 -8.71 17.19 -14.98
N GLN A 230 -8.19 18.26 -15.60
CA GLN A 230 -7.56 18.25 -16.93
C GLN A 230 -6.52 17.13 -17.12
N ASN A 231 -6.32 16.72 -18.38
CA ASN A 231 -5.30 15.75 -18.78
C ASN A 231 -3.94 16.08 -18.11
N ILE A 232 -3.35 15.08 -17.46
CA ILE A 232 -2.14 15.25 -16.63
C ILE A 232 -1.02 15.94 -17.42
N LEU A 233 -0.83 15.56 -18.68
CA LEU A 233 0.25 16.07 -19.52
C LEU A 233 -0.04 17.49 -20.01
N LEU A 234 -1.30 17.78 -20.32
CA LEU A 234 -1.75 19.12 -20.68
C LEU A 234 -1.51 20.08 -19.52
N LYS A 235 -2.05 19.80 -18.33
CA LYS A 235 -1.89 20.66 -17.15
C LYS A 235 -0.43 20.84 -16.73
N SER A 236 0.40 19.81 -16.89
CA SER A 236 1.81 19.87 -16.47
C SER A 236 2.71 20.54 -17.50
N TRP A 237 2.50 20.30 -18.79
CA TRP A 237 3.44 20.68 -19.84
C TRP A 237 2.90 21.74 -20.80
N PHE A 238 1.58 21.83 -20.97
CA PHE A 238 0.90 22.74 -21.89
C PHE A 238 -0.32 23.42 -21.23
N PRO A 239 -0.15 24.14 -20.10
CA PRO A 239 -1.27 24.63 -19.28
C PRO A 239 -2.16 25.66 -19.98
N GLU A 240 -1.65 26.32 -21.03
CA GLU A 240 -2.40 27.32 -21.81
C GLU A 240 -3.27 26.72 -22.92
N GLU A 241 -3.12 25.42 -23.17
CA GLU A 241 -3.74 24.74 -24.29
C GLU A 241 -4.97 23.94 -23.84
N SER A 242 -5.93 23.73 -24.74
CA SER A 242 -7.21 23.06 -24.41
C SER A 242 -7.22 21.56 -24.73
N SER A 243 -6.41 21.11 -25.69
CA SER A 243 -6.35 19.70 -26.12
C SER A 243 -4.91 19.25 -26.33
N LEU A 244 -4.55 18.12 -25.72
CA LEU A 244 -3.22 17.53 -25.86
C LEU A 244 -2.96 17.10 -27.30
N LEU A 245 -3.97 16.50 -27.94
CA LEU A 245 -3.89 16.02 -29.30
C LEU A 245 -3.65 17.16 -30.31
N GLU A 246 -4.37 18.28 -30.17
CA GLU A 246 -4.21 19.45 -31.07
C GLU A 246 -2.82 20.08 -30.96
N VAL A 247 -2.32 20.25 -29.74
CA VAL A 247 -0.97 20.79 -29.49
C VAL A 247 0.10 19.91 -30.13
N ILE A 248 -0.02 18.59 -29.96
CA ILE A 248 0.91 17.63 -30.53
C ILE A 248 0.85 17.67 -32.06
N GLN A 249 -0.34 17.72 -32.65
CA GLN A 249 -0.49 17.85 -34.10
C GLN A 249 0.12 19.16 -34.64
N LYS A 250 -0.12 20.29 -33.97
CA LYS A 250 0.45 21.60 -34.31
C LYS A 250 1.97 21.61 -34.23
N LYS A 251 2.55 20.98 -33.20
CA LYS A 251 4.02 20.87 -33.06
C LYS A 251 4.62 19.95 -34.12
N ILE A 252 3.94 18.87 -34.50
CA ILE A 252 4.38 18.01 -35.59
C ILE A 252 4.33 18.75 -36.93
N SER A 253 3.26 19.51 -37.21
CA SER A 253 3.10 20.22 -38.48
C SER A 253 4.03 21.42 -38.64
N SER A 254 4.35 22.10 -37.54
CA SER A 254 5.33 23.21 -37.49
C SER A 254 6.80 22.75 -37.51
N GLY A 255 7.06 21.44 -37.41
CA GLY A 255 8.41 20.89 -37.41
C GLY A 255 9.13 20.97 -36.06
N GLU A 256 8.43 21.25 -34.96
CA GLU A 256 8.94 21.23 -33.58
C GLU A 256 9.14 19.78 -33.08
N THR A 257 10.00 19.04 -33.78
CA THR A 257 10.34 17.65 -33.49
C THR A 257 11.85 17.49 -33.34
N ALA A 258 12.28 16.61 -32.44
CA ALA A 258 13.69 16.28 -32.24
C ALA A 258 14.16 15.14 -33.17
N GLY A 259 13.23 14.48 -33.87
CA GLY A 259 13.52 13.41 -34.81
C GLY A 259 12.50 12.27 -34.77
N ARG A 260 12.85 11.16 -35.41
CA ARG A 260 12.11 9.90 -35.38
C ARG A 260 12.91 8.84 -34.66
N GLY A 261 12.22 7.95 -33.97
CA GLY A 261 12.83 6.82 -33.30
C GLY A 261 11.93 5.59 -33.34
N GLN A 262 12.40 4.51 -32.76
CA GLN A 262 11.62 3.28 -32.59
C GLN A 262 11.40 2.99 -31.10
N ARG A 263 10.23 2.44 -30.78
CA ARG A 263 9.89 1.98 -29.43
C ARG A 263 9.30 0.58 -29.50
N THR A 264 9.81 -0.31 -28.67
CA THR A 264 9.25 -1.65 -28.50
C THR A 264 8.11 -1.58 -27.51
N LEU A 265 6.92 -1.99 -27.96
CA LEU A 265 5.69 -2.07 -27.19
C LEU A 265 5.65 -3.31 -26.29
N ALA A 266 4.68 -3.32 -25.36
CA ALA A 266 4.39 -4.42 -24.46
C ALA A 266 4.27 -5.82 -25.10
N ASN A 267 3.76 -5.87 -26.34
CA ASN A 267 3.51 -7.10 -27.10
C ASN A 267 4.70 -7.50 -28.00
N GLY A 268 5.86 -6.86 -27.84
CA GLY A 268 7.06 -7.09 -28.64
C GLY A 268 7.04 -6.44 -30.02
N LEU A 269 5.95 -5.75 -30.40
CA LEU A 269 5.91 -4.99 -31.65
C LEU A 269 6.78 -3.73 -31.53
N VAL A 270 7.45 -3.38 -32.61
CA VAL A 270 8.15 -2.10 -32.73
C VAL A 270 7.21 -1.09 -33.38
N THR A 271 7.07 0.08 -32.76
CA THR A 271 6.36 1.23 -33.33
C THR A 271 7.33 2.36 -33.63
N ASP A 272 7.16 3.00 -34.78
CA ASP A 272 7.89 4.22 -35.12
C ASP A 272 7.24 5.39 -34.38
N VAL A 273 8.06 6.17 -33.69
CA VAL A 273 7.63 7.35 -32.92
C VAL A 273 8.27 8.62 -33.47
N ILE A 274 7.54 9.73 -33.38
CA ILE A 274 8.08 11.08 -33.55
C ILE A 274 8.33 11.66 -32.16
N LEU A 275 9.53 12.18 -31.92
CA LEU A 275 9.87 12.85 -30.67
C LEU A 275 9.45 14.31 -30.78
N VAL A 276 8.35 14.66 -30.13
CA VAL A 276 7.81 16.03 -30.12
C VAL A 276 8.48 16.84 -29.02
N LYS A 277 8.92 18.05 -29.37
CA LYS A 277 9.57 19.00 -28.47
C LYS A 277 8.52 19.71 -27.61
N THR A 278 8.65 19.63 -26.30
CA THR A 278 7.72 20.34 -25.40
C THR A 278 8.04 21.83 -25.27
N GLY A 279 9.29 22.24 -25.55
CA GLY A 279 9.79 23.58 -25.23
C GLY A 279 10.13 23.77 -23.75
N ARG A 280 9.99 22.72 -22.92
CA ARG A 280 10.33 22.74 -21.50
C ARG A 280 11.69 22.11 -21.26
N PHE A 281 12.55 22.85 -20.55
CA PHE A 281 13.87 22.41 -20.14
C PHE A 281 13.87 22.13 -18.66
N PHE A 282 14.53 21.05 -18.27
CA PHE A 282 14.65 20.64 -16.88
C PHE A 282 16.12 20.41 -16.52
N GLU A 283 16.47 20.71 -15.28
CA GLU A 283 17.75 20.32 -14.68
C GLU A 283 17.65 18.94 -14.04
N LYS A 284 18.77 18.21 -13.98
CA LYS A 284 18.83 16.89 -13.37
C LYS A 284 18.34 16.93 -11.92
N GLY A 285 17.32 16.12 -11.63
CA GLY A 285 16.71 16.01 -10.30
C GLY A 285 15.48 16.90 -10.11
N GLU A 286 15.22 17.84 -11.04
CA GLU A 286 14.02 18.66 -11.05
C GLU A 286 12.76 17.81 -11.29
N THR A 287 11.65 18.22 -10.69
CA THR A 287 10.38 17.50 -10.80
C THR A 287 9.71 17.82 -12.14
N VAL A 288 9.69 16.85 -13.04
CA VAL A 288 9.12 16.96 -14.39
C VAL A 288 7.61 16.78 -14.37
N LEU A 289 7.14 15.91 -13.47
CA LEU A 289 5.72 15.57 -13.35
C LEU A 289 5.39 15.15 -11.92
N SER A 290 4.31 15.68 -11.37
CA SER A 290 3.85 15.35 -10.02
C SER A 290 2.33 15.32 -9.95
N PHE A 291 1.75 14.17 -9.62
CA PHE A 291 0.29 13.99 -9.55
C PHE A 291 -0.10 12.87 -8.60
N ASP A 292 -1.32 12.91 -8.10
CA ASP A 292 -1.94 11.81 -7.38
C ASP A 292 -2.92 11.09 -8.32
N ILE A 293 -2.96 9.75 -8.30
CA ILE A 293 -4.05 8.98 -8.89
C ILE A 293 -5.02 8.62 -7.78
N HIS A 294 -6.27 9.04 -7.90
CA HIS A 294 -7.36 8.56 -7.08
C HIS A 294 -7.86 7.25 -7.63
N THR A 295 -8.21 6.34 -6.73
CA THR A 295 -8.66 5.01 -7.13
C THR A 295 -10.03 5.01 -7.82
N GLY A 296 -10.77 6.12 -7.76
CA GLY A 296 -12.16 6.21 -8.19
C GLY A 296 -13.11 5.93 -7.04
N ASP A 297 -14.40 5.97 -7.36
CA ASP A 297 -15.46 5.89 -6.36
C ASP A 297 -15.48 4.53 -5.67
N GLN A 298 -15.60 4.60 -4.34
CA GLN A 298 -15.77 3.45 -3.48
C GLN A 298 -17.27 3.28 -3.20
N LEU A 299 -17.82 2.15 -3.62
CA LEU A 299 -19.22 1.82 -3.43
C LEU A 299 -19.37 0.69 -2.44
N PHE A 300 -20.37 0.80 -1.58
CA PHE A 300 -20.81 -0.29 -0.74
C PHE A 300 -22.10 -0.86 -1.31
N VAL A 301 -22.04 -2.12 -1.72
CA VAL A 301 -23.24 -2.84 -2.11
C VAL A 301 -23.92 -3.31 -0.83
N ASP A 302 -25.05 -2.72 -0.50
CA ASP A 302 -25.96 -3.23 0.52
C ASP A 302 -26.52 -4.57 0.05
N ARG A 303 -26.07 -5.65 0.66
CA ARG A 303 -26.59 -6.99 0.40
C ARG A 303 -27.66 -7.37 1.39
N MET A 304 -27.67 -6.75 2.57
CA MET A 304 -28.60 -7.09 3.63
C MET A 304 -30.04 -6.86 3.17
N SER A 305 -30.35 -5.68 2.63
CA SER A 305 -31.71 -5.35 2.19
C SER A 305 -32.23 -6.28 1.09
N TYR A 306 -31.37 -6.75 0.17
CA TYR A 306 -31.77 -7.68 -0.89
C TYR A 306 -32.20 -9.07 -0.39
N HIS A 307 -31.87 -9.44 0.84
CA HIS A 307 -32.38 -10.69 1.44
C HIS A 307 -33.86 -10.57 1.84
N PHE A 308 -34.37 -9.36 2.10
CA PHE A 308 -35.71 -9.12 2.62
C PHE A 308 -36.63 -8.39 1.64
N VAL A 309 -36.04 -7.66 0.68
CA VAL A 309 -36.76 -6.87 -0.31
C VAL A 309 -36.48 -7.44 -1.69
N ARG A 310 -37.53 -7.87 -2.39
CA ARG A 310 -37.40 -8.26 -3.80
C ARG A 310 -37.05 -7.01 -4.63
N PRO A 311 -36.03 -7.05 -5.49
CA PRO A 311 -35.72 -5.94 -6.36
C PRO A 311 -36.91 -5.64 -7.27
N LYS A 312 -37.26 -4.35 -7.42
CA LYS A 312 -38.20 -3.90 -8.44
C LYS A 312 -37.39 -3.74 -9.73
N VAL A 313 -37.76 -4.52 -10.74
CA VAL A 313 -37.21 -4.42 -12.11
C VAL A 313 -38.02 -3.39 -12.88
#